data_AF-A0AAX6EZA9-F1
#
_entry.id   AF-A0AAX6EZA9-F1
#
_cell.length_a   1.000
_cell.length_b   1.000
_cell.length_c   1.000
_cell.angle_alpha   90.00
_cell.angle_beta   90.00
_cell.angle_gamma   90.00
#
_symmetry.space_group_name_H-M   'P 1'
#
loop_
_entity.id
_entity.type
_entity.pdbx_description
1 polymer ?
#
loop_
_entity_poly.entity_id
_entity_poly.type
_entity_poly.pdbx_seq_one_letter_code
_entity_poly.pdbx_strand_id
1 'polypeptide(L)'
;MDRTSLSLPPGSFVLGAVQFYTDLYMRRSFRSSVLPFDPHVLVFLGDHFDGGPFLSDQEWQESLRRFRHIFSLQTGRKSDMSVYYLSGNHDIGYSSFHSLYPKVISRYEQEFGARNYYFSARKVDFIVVDAQTLDGPVQKKQTSLSWDFIKNVSKVDSLNPRILLTHIPLYRPDDTPCGPYRSSSVINQRIAYATPDQEIKYQNYLSSETSSKLLRLIRPILVLSGHDHDQCTVTHSTPLGDVPEHTLGTISWQQGNLYPSFMLLTVTGPSNLTSTKPEVSTQLCFLPMQTHIYVWYLSQFVVTLLLLVIWPTNGFGCWDRFSQCKSSVTMHLVKKASTPVPVTKTDAGSTGRGNVTLRAAAKKHTSQGPEESAILNRSLNAKSDQTGKSTRLSKSKAWILIQRLLRVVRSVVVIAAVNVPLYMMLLFKDWVDR
;
A
#
# COMPACT_ATOMS: atom_id res chain seq x y z
N MET A 1 -9.41 3.15 -9.43
CA MET A 1 -8.79 4.06 -10.40
C MET A 1 -8.67 3.39 -11.76
N ASP A 2 -9.12 4.10 -12.79
CA ASP A 2 -8.93 3.83 -14.20
C ASP A 2 -8.62 5.14 -14.95
N ARG A 3 -8.72 5.14 -16.28
CA ARG A 3 -8.39 6.30 -17.10
C ARG A 3 -9.36 7.48 -16.96
N THR A 4 -10.59 7.25 -16.49
CA THR A 4 -11.61 8.31 -16.37
C THR A 4 -11.22 9.34 -15.33
N SER A 5 -10.60 8.92 -14.22
CA SER A 5 -10.19 9.84 -13.14
C SER A 5 -8.79 10.39 -13.31
N LEU A 6 -7.89 9.68 -14.00
CA LEU A 6 -6.49 10.09 -14.14
C LEU A 6 -6.14 10.73 -15.49
N SER A 7 -7.05 10.71 -16.47
CA SER A 7 -6.80 11.19 -17.84
C SER A 7 -5.53 10.61 -18.48
N LEU A 8 -5.14 9.40 -18.07
CA LEU A 8 -3.96 8.70 -18.60
C LEU A 8 -4.33 7.86 -19.83
N PRO A 9 -3.43 7.72 -20.82
CA PRO A 9 -3.70 6.89 -21.98
C PRO A 9 -3.99 5.42 -21.59
N PRO A 10 -5.01 4.78 -22.20
CA PRO A 10 -5.25 3.35 -22.04
C PRO A 10 -3.98 2.53 -22.31
N GLY A 11 -3.69 1.54 -21.46
CA GLY A 11 -2.52 0.67 -21.61
C GLY A 11 -1.17 1.33 -21.32
N SER A 12 -1.13 2.60 -20.90
CA SER A 12 0.13 3.25 -20.51
C SER A 12 0.75 2.60 -19.28
N PHE A 13 2.08 2.56 -19.22
CA PHE A 13 2.82 2.02 -18.07
C PHE A 13 2.42 2.70 -16.75
N VAL A 14 2.23 4.02 -16.77
CA VAL A 14 1.85 4.79 -15.57
C VAL A 14 0.46 4.38 -15.09
N LEU A 15 -0.52 4.27 -15.99
CA LEU A 15 -1.85 3.80 -15.63
C LEU A 15 -1.81 2.38 -15.08
N GLY A 16 -1.06 1.48 -15.72
CA GLY A 16 -0.87 0.11 -15.25
C GLY A 16 -0.24 0.04 -13.85
N ALA A 17 0.77 0.87 -13.58
CA ALA A 17 1.40 0.95 -12.26
C ALA A 17 0.42 1.44 -11.19
N VAL A 18 -0.32 2.52 -11.49
CA VAL A 18 -1.34 3.06 -10.59
C VAL A 18 -2.41 2.00 -10.28
N GLN A 19 -2.95 1.35 -11.32
CA GLN A 19 -3.92 0.27 -11.16
C GLN A 19 -3.36 -0.86 -10.30
N PHE A 20 -2.14 -1.33 -10.60
CA PHE A 20 -1.50 -2.42 -9.87
C PHE A 20 -1.34 -2.13 -8.37
N TYR A 21 -0.78 -0.97 -8.00
CA TYR A 21 -0.54 -0.65 -6.59
C TYR A 21 -1.84 -0.38 -5.82
N THR A 22 -2.84 0.22 -6.47
CA THR A 22 -4.16 0.43 -5.87
C THR A 22 -4.91 -0.87 -5.67
N ASP A 23 -4.90 -1.76 -6.67
CA ASP A 23 -5.52 -3.08 -6.59
C ASP A 23 -4.84 -3.95 -5.52
N LEU A 24 -3.50 -3.91 -5.46
CA LEU A 24 -2.73 -4.63 -4.45
C LEU A 24 -3.05 -4.18 -3.03
N TYR A 25 -3.14 -2.86 -2.81
CA TYR A 25 -3.55 -2.30 -1.53
C TYR A 25 -4.94 -2.80 -1.13
N MET A 26 -5.95 -2.56 -1.96
CA MET A 26 -7.34 -2.93 -1.65
C MET A 26 -7.49 -4.44 -1.42
N ARG A 27 -6.79 -5.26 -2.22
CA ARG A 27 -6.82 -6.72 -2.07
C ARG A 27 -6.22 -7.17 -0.74
N ARG A 28 -5.11 -6.55 -0.32
CA ARG A 28 -4.48 -6.85 0.97
C ARG A 28 -5.35 -6.38 2.13
N SER A 29 -5.86 -5.14 2.07
CA SER A 29 -6.77 -4.59 3.07
C SER A 29 -8.01 -5.47 3.24
N PHE A 30 -8.64 -5.88 2.14
CA PHE A 30 -9.79 -6.76 2.19
C PHE A 30 -9.45 -8.13 2.82
N ARG A 31 -8.39 -8.79 2.36
CA ARG A 31 -8.05 -10.14 2.82
C ARG A 31 -7.52 -10.22 4.24
N SER A 32 -6.78 -9.21 4.66
CA SER A 32 -6.04 -9.25 5.93
C SER A 32 -6.66 -8.36 7.00
N SER A 33 -7.57 -7.45 6.65
CA SER A 33 -8.25 -6.59 7.63
C SER A 33 -9.77 -6.76 7.64
N VAL A 34 -10.41 -7.11 6.51
CA VAL A 34 -11.89 -7.29 6.49
C VAL A 34 -12.28 -8.75 6.73
N LEU A 35 -11.74 -9.69 5.93
CA LEU A 35 -12.11 -11.11 6.02
C LEU A 35 -11.83 -11.78 7.39
N PRO A 36 -10.81 -11.40 8.18
CA PRO A 36 -10.58 -11.99 9.49
C PRO A 36 -11.70 -11.74 10.51
N PHE A 37 -12.55 -10.72 10.31
CA PHE A 37 -13.73 -10.49 11.15
C PHE A 37 -14.85 -11.51 10.95
N ASP A 38 -14.72 -12.40 9.96
CA ASP A 38 -15.69 -13.43 9.66
C ASP A 38 -17.15 -12.92 9.49
N PRO A 39 -17.38 -11.95 8.59
CA PRO A 39 -18.70 -11.38 8.42
C PRO A 39 -19.69 -12.40 7.83
N HIS A 40 -20.90 -12.43 8.38
CA HIS A 40 -22.03 -13.19 7.82
C HIS A 40 -22.56 -12.54 6.52
N VAL A 41 -22.46 -11.21 6.45
CA VAL A 41 -22.93 -10.39 5.35
C VAL A 41 -21.84 -9.38 4.99
N LEU A 42 -21.54 -9.26 3.69
CA LEU A 42 -20.69 -8.23 3.13
C LEU A 42 -21.53 -7.31 2.24
N VAL A 43 -21.48 -6.00 2.49
CA VAL A 43 -22.21 -5.00 1.70
C VAL A 43 -21.21 -4.05 1.06
N PHE A 44 -21.26 -3.93 -0.27
CA PHE A 44 -20.56 -2.88 -1.01
C PHE A 44 -21.51 -1.70 -1.23
N LEU A 45 -21.19 -0.53 -0.69
CA LEU A 45 -22.05 0.67 -0.75
C LEU A 45 -21.97 1.43 -2.09
N GLY A 46 -21.53 0.79 -3.17
CA GLY A 46 -21.43 1.37 -4.52
C GLY A 46 -20.03 1.84 -4.91
N ASP A 47 -19.93 2.37 -6.13
CA ASP A 47 -18.68 2.76 -6.79
C ASP A 47 -17.68 1.60 -6.87
N HIS A 48 -18.15 0.48 -7.40
CA HIS A 48 -17.31 -0.69 -7.70
C HIS A 48 -16.29 -0.35 -8.80
N PHE A 49 -16.66 0.58 -9.68
CA PHE A 49 -15.84 1.10 -10.76
C PHE A 49 -15.47 2.56 -10.55
N ASP A 50 -14.48 3.04 -11.30
CA ASP A 50 -14.06 4.45 -11.31
C ASP A 50 -14.67 5.23 -12.49
N GLY A 51 -15.06 4.54 -13.57
CA GLY A 51 -15.59 5.18 -14.78
C GLY A 51 -16.78 4.49 -15.41
N GLY A 52 -17.45 3.57 -14.72
CA GLY A 52 -18.41 2.58 -15.24
C GLY A 52 -19.31 3.05 -16.39
N PRO A 53 -20.01 4.20 -16.27
CA PRO A 53 -20.90 4.72 -17.31
C PRO A 53 -20.21 5.09 -18.62
N PHE A 54 -18.93 5.48 -18.55
CA PHE A 54 -18.15 5.99 -19.66
C PHE A 54 -17.21 4.94 -20.29
N LEU A 55 -17.18 3.73 -19.73
CA LEU A 55 -16.37 2.63 -20.23
C LEU A 55 -17.04 1.89 -21.38
N SER A 56 -16.24 1.58 -22.41
CA SER A 56 -16.62 0.58 -23.42
C SER A 56 -16.89 -0.79 -22.78
N ASP A 57 -17.59 -1.68 -23.48
CA ASP A 57 -17.90 -3.00 -22.92
C ASP A 57 -16.64 -3.80 -22.55
N GLN A 58 -15.58 -3.68 -23.35
CA GLN A 58 -14.30 -4.33 -23.06
C GLN A 58 -13.66 -3.78 -21.77
N GLU A 59 -13.56 -2.46 -21.65
CA GLU A 59 -12.96 -1.81 -20.47
C GLU A 59 -13.79 -2.05 -19.20
N TRP A 60 -15.11 -2.13 -19.35
CA TRP A 60 -16.01 -2.47 -18.26
C TRP A 60 -15.78 -3.92 -17.80
N GLN A 61 -15.63 -4.87 -18.73
CA GLN A 61 -15.29 -6.26 -18.39
C GLN A 61 -13.89 -6.40 -17.78
N GLU A 62 -12.93 -5.58 -18.19
CA GLU A 62 -11.61 -5.48 -17.54
C GLU A 62 -11.74 -4.98 -16.10
N SER A 63 -12.52 -3.92 -15.88
CA SER A 63 -12.79 -3.36 -14.55
C SER A 63 -13.52 -4.35 -13.65
N LEU A 64 -14.50 -5.09 -14.18
CA LEU A 64 -15.19 -6.17 -13.46
C LEU A 64 -14.23 -7.31 -13.07
N ARG A 65 -13.35 -7.74 -13.98
CA ARG A 65 -12.33 -8.75 -13.66
C ARG A 65 -11.38 -8.28 -12.56
N ARG A 66 -10.97 -7.01 -12.58
CA ARG A 66 -10.17 -6.41 -11.51
C ARG A 66 -10.92 -6.39 -10.18
N PHE A 67 -12.16 -5.89 -10.16
CA PHE A 67 -13.01 -5.88 -8.98
C PHE A 67 -13.13 -7.28 -8.35
N ARG A 68 -13.52 -8.28 -9.15
CA ARG A 68 -13.62 -9.68 -8.70
C ARG A 68 -12.29 -10.25 -8.22
N HIS A 69 -11.17 -9.85 -8.83
CA HIS A 69 -9.85 -10.30 -8.40
C HIS A 69 -9.46 -9.74 -7.03
N ILE A 70 -9.69 -8.44 -6.83
CA ILE A 70 -9.39 -7.70 -5.60
C ILE A 70 -10.23 -8.24 -4.45
N PHE A 71 -11.54 -8.38 -4.66
CA PHE A 71 -12.50 -8.82 -3.64
C PHE A 71 -12.82 -10.32 -3.72
N SER A 72 -11.92 -11.11 -4.31
CA SER A 72 -12.10 -12.56 -4.46
C SER A 72 -12.22 -13.26 -3.10
N LEU A 73 -13.35 -13.94 -2.91
CA LEU A 73 -13.57 -14.89 -1.82
C LEU A 73 -12.96 -16.23 -2.27
N GLN A 74 -11.70 -16.50 -1.91
CA GLN A 74 -11.09 -17.78 -2.28
C GLN A 74 -11.84 -18.93 -1.60
N THR A 75 -12.43 -19.76 -2.45
CA THR A 75 -13.13 -21.01 -2.18
C THR A 75 -12.24 -21.96 -1.39
N GLY A 76 -12.60 -22.17 -0.13
CA GLY A 76 -11.91 -23.14 0.73
C GLY A 76 -12.40 -23.16 2.17
N ARG A 77 -12.96 -22.05 2.70
CA ARG A 77 -13.35 -21.98 4.13
C ARG A 77 -14.61 -21.20 4.52
N LYS A 78 -15.47 -20.74 3.59
CA LYS A 78 -16.82 -20.26 3.96
C LYS A 78 -17.76 -20.24 2.77
N SER A 79 -18.75 -21.11 2.83
CA SER A 79 -19.85 -21.22 1.86
C SER A 79 -21.10 -20.44 2.27
N ASP A 80 -21.03 -19.57 3.30
CA ASP A 80 -22.23 -18.97 3.93
C ASP A 80 -22.22 -17.43 4.04
N MET A 81 -21.20 -16.75 3.49
CA MET A 81 -21.21 -15.27 3.48
C MET A 81 -22.08 -14.76 2.33
N SER A 82 -23.12 -14.00 2.67
CA SER A 82 -23.96 -13.32 1.67
C SER A 82 -23.34 -11.98 1.26
N VAL A 83 -23.33 -11.68 -0.04
CA VAL A 83 -22.76 -10.43 -0.57
C VAL A 83 -23.85 -9.61 -1.25
N TYR A 84 -23.96 -8.34 -0.88
CA TYR A 84 -24.93 -7.39 -1.44
C TYR A 84 -24.22 -6.17 -2.02
N TYR A 85 -24.81 -5.61 -3.07
CA TYR A 85 -24.23 -4.51 -3.83
C TYR A 85 -25.23 -3.36 -3.96
N LEU A 86 -24.74 -2.14 -3.75
CA LEU A 86 -25.42 -0.91 -4.12
C LEU A 86 -24.83 -0.38 -5.42
N SER A 87 -25.61 0.38 -6.18
CA SER A 87 -25.06 1.18 -7.29
C SER A 87 -24.54 2.51 -6.77
N GLY A 88 -23.35 2.89 -7.24
CA GLY A 88 -22.80 4.22 -7.10
C GLY A 88 -22.89 5.06 -8.38
N ASN A 89 -22.54 6.34 -8.29
CA ASN A 89 -22.54 7.20 -9.48
C ASN A 89 -21.40 6.86 -10.45
N HIS A 90 -20.31 6.28 -9.98
CA HIS A 90 -19.26 5.74 -10.85
C HIS A 90 -19.60 4.37 -11.43
N ASP A 91 -20.71 3.75 -11.02
CA ASP A 91 -21.20 2.50 -11.61
C ASP A 91 -22.21 2.77 -12.74
N ILE A 92 -23.19 3.66 -12.49
CA ILE A 92 -24.34 3.88 -13.39
C ILE A 92 -24.54 5.33 -13.84
N GLY A 93 -23.91 6.30 -13.19
CA GLY A 93 -24.07 7.73 -13.47
C GLY A 93 -25.25 8.34 -12.71
N TYR A 94 -25.79 9.44 -13.22
CA TYR A 94 -26.96 10.13 -12.68
C TYR A 94 -28.11 10.12 -13.70
N SER A 95 -29.28 10.65 -13.32
CA SER A 95 -30.48 10.62 -14.14
C SER A 95 -30.26 11.10 -15.59
N SER A 96 -29.50 12.19 -15.79
CA SER A 96 -29.26 12.73 -17.14
C SER A 96 -28.55 11.74 -18.05
N PHE A 97 -27.72 10.87 -17.49
CA PHE A 97 -26.98 9.85 -18.24
C PHE A 97 -27.88 8.65 -18.56
N HIS A 98 -28.73 8.25 -17.62
CA HIS A 98 -29.64 7.10 -17.77
C HIS A 98 -30.62 7.27 -18.94
N SER A 99 -31.10 8.50 -19.17
CA SER A 99 -31.99 8.82 -20.29
C SER A 99 -31.33 8.61 -21.66
N LEU A 100 -30.02 8.82 -21.76
CA LEU A 100 -29.25 8.72 -23.00
C LEU A 100 -28.65 7.32 -23.21
N TYR A 101 -28.30 6.64 -22.13
CA TYR A 101 -27.53 5.39 -22.16
C TYR A 101 -28.17 4.31 -21.28
N PRO A 102 -29.39 3.83 -21.61
CA PRO A 102 -30.09 2.82 -20.81
C PRO A 102 -29.32 1.51 -20.67
N LYS A 103 -28.40 1.21 -21.60
CA LYS A 103 -27.52 0.04 -21.54
C LYS A 103 -26.64 0.01 -20.28
N VAL A 104 -26.27 1.16 -19.72
CA VAL A 104 -25.43 1.22 -18.52
C VAL A 104 -26.17 0.63 -17.31
N ILE A 105 -27.45 0.99 -17.14
CA ILE A 105 -28.31 0.38 -16.12
C ILE A 105 -28.45 -1.12 -16.37
N SER A 106 -28.80 -1.54 -17.61
CA SER A 106 -29.03 -2.96 -17.88
C SER A 106 -27.78 -3.81 -17.67
N ARG A 107 -26.60 -3.30 -18.03
CA ARG A 107 -25.31 -3.99 -17.85
C ARG A 107 -24.97 -4.13 -16.37
N TYR A 108 -25.22 -3.09 -15.58
CA TYR A 108 -25.06 -3.15 -14.13
C TYR A 108 -26.01 -4.18 -13.51
N GLU A 109 -27.31 -4.10 -13.82
CA GLU A 109 -28.34 -4.97 -13.22
C GLU A 109 -28.16 -6.45 -13.60
N GLN A 110 -27.63 -6.73 -14.79
CA GLN A 110 -27.28 -8.10 -15.22
C GLN A 110 -26.16 -8.73 -14.37
N GLU A 111 -25.24 -7.92 -13.84
CA GLU A 111 -24.09 -8.41 -13.08
C GLU A 111 -24.32 -8.35 -11.57
N PHE A 112 -24.85 -7.24 -11.06
CA PHE A 112 -24.98 -6.98 -9.63
C PHE A 112 -26.41 -7.13 -9.09
N GLY A 113 -27.39 -7.35 -9.97
CA GLY A 113 -28.80 -7.47 -9.61
C GLY A 113 -29.56 -6.15 -9.55
N ALA A 114 -30.78 -6.18 -9.01
CA ALA A 114 -31.63 -4.99 -8.93
C ALA A 114 -30.98 -3.87 -8.10
N ARG A 115 -31.20 -2.61 -8.50
CA ARG A 115 -30.67 -1.44 -7.77
C ARG A 115 -31.51 -1.01 -6.56
N ASN A 116 -32.79 -1.37 -6.56
CA ASN A 116 -33.72 -1.17 -5.45
C ASN A 116 -34.20 -2.52 -4.95
N TYR A 117 -33.90 -2.89 -3.71
CA TYR A 117 -34.30 -4.15 -3.11
C TYR A 117 -34.16 -4.07 -1.59
N TYR A 118 -34.64 -5.09 -0.88
CA TYR A 118 -34.34 -5.25 0.54
C TYR A 118 -33.96 -6.70 0.84
N PHE A 119 -33.21 -6.89 1.91
CA PHE A 119 -32.90 -8.21 2.46
C PHE A 119 -32.96 -8.14 3.99
N SER A 120 -33.14 -9.29 4.63
CA SER A 120 -33.17 -9.36 6.09
C SER A 120 -32.00 -10.19 6.61
N ALA A 121 -31.33 -9.69 7.64
CA ALA A 121 -30.30 -10.44 8.36
C ALA A 121 -30.49 -10.27 9.87
N ARG A 122 -30.52 -11.38 10.62
CA ARG A 122 -30.68 -11.39 12.09
C ARG A 122 -31.85 -10.51 12.61
N LYS A 123 -33.02 -10.58 11.95
CA LYS A 123 -34.23 -9.79 12.27
C LYS A 123 -34.06 -8.28 12.11
N VAL A 124 -33.17 -7.85 11.23
CA VAL A 124 -33.04 -6.46 10.78
C VAL A 124 -33.26 -6.44 9.27
N ASP A 125 -34.06 -5.49 8.80
CA ASP A 125 -34.34 -5.33 7.37
C ASP A 125 -33.44 -4.23 6.80
N PHE A 126 -32.66 -4.57 5.78
CA PHE A 126 -31.76 -3.67 5.08
C PHE A 126 -32.43 -3.21 3.80
N ILE A 127 -32.75 -1.91 3.71
CA ILE A 127 -33.44 -1.31 2.58
C ILE A 127 -32.40 -0.65 1.68
N VAL A 128 -32.21 -1.18 0.48
CA VAL A 128 -31.27 -0.66 -0.51
C VAL A 128 -32.01 0.20 -1.52
N VAL A 129 -31.58 1.45 -1.67
CA VAL A 129 -32.17 2.41 -2.61
C VAL A 129 -31.18 2.89 -3.66
N ASP A 130 -31.67 3.01 -4.89
CA ASP A 130 -30.95 3.60 -6.02
C ASP A 130 -30.95 5.13 -5.92
N ALA A 131 -29.99 5.64 -5.15
CA ALA A 131 -29.86 7.05 -4.85
C ALA A 131 -29.67 7.93 -6.09
N GLN A 132 -29.07 7.39 -7.17
CA GLN A 132 -28.75 8.12 -8.40
C GLN A 132 -30.00 8.56 -9.18
N THR A 133 -31.17 8.03 -8.83
CA THR A 133 -32.44 8.28 -9.53
C THR A 133 -33.47 9.02 -8.70
N LEU A 134 -33.28 9.19 -7.38
CA LEU A 134 -34.33 9.69 -6.49
C LEU A 134 -34.67 11.16 -6.70
N ASP A 135 -33.66 12.00 -6.96
CA ASP A 135 -33.80 13.43 -7.25
C ASP A 135 -34.00 13.72 -8.75
N GLY A 136 -34.11 12.68 -9.58
CA GLY A 136 -34.43 12.84 -11.00
C GLY A 136 -35.87 13.34 -11.23
N PRO A 137 -36.22 13.77 -12.46
CA PRO A 137 -37.59 14.19 -12.76
C PRO A 137 -38.60 13.05 -12.56
N VAL A 138 -39.74 13.36 -11.94
CA VAL A 138 -40.76 12.37 -11.53
C VAL A 138 -41.38 11.65 -12.72
N GLN A 139 -41.37 12.24 -13.92
CA GLN A 139 -41.92 11.63 -15.13
C GLN A 139 -40.99 10.57 -15.74
N LYS A 140 -39.73 10.51 -15.30
CA LYS A 140 -38.75 9.57 -15.84
C LYS A 140 -38.93 8.20 -15.20
N LYS A 141 -38.91 7.16 -16.05
CA LYS A 141 -39.14 5.76 -15.66
C LYS A 141 -38.32 5.33 -14.44
N GLN A 142 -37.03 5.68 -14.40
CA GLN A 142 -36.13 5.22 -13.33
C GLN A 142 -36.47 5.86 -11.98
N THR A 143 -36.74 7.17 -11.96
CA THR A 143 -37.22 7.89 -10.78
C THR A 143 -38.49 7.25 -10.23
N SER A 144 -39.48 6.98 -11.09
CA SER A 144 -40.75 6.38 -10.69
C SER A 144 -40.56 4.99 -10.09
N LEU A 145 -39.74 4.13 -10.72
CA LEU A 145 -39.47 2.78 -10.23
C LEU A 145 -38.86 2.78 -8.82
N SER A 146 -37.87 3.65 -8.57
CA SER A 146 -37.24 3.77 -7.25
C SER A 146 -38.23 4.25 -6.19
N TRP A 147 -39.05 5.26 -6.50
CA TRP A 147 -40.06 5.75 -5.57
C TRP A 147 -41.22 4.77 -5.34
N ASP A 148 -41.61 4.00 -6.34
CA ASP A 148 -42.66 2.99 -6.19
C ASP A 148 -42.18 1.82 -5.33
N PHE A 149 -40.91 1.40 -5.46
CA PHE A 149 -40.29 0.47 -4.52
C PHE A 149 -40.33 1.00 -3.08
N ILE A 150 -39.88 2.24 -2.84
CA ILE A 150 -39.86 2.86 -1.50
C ILE A 150 -41.27 2.90 -0.89
N LYS A 151 -42.28 3.30 -1.68
CA LYS A 151 -43.68 3.32 -1.24
C LYS A 151 -44.18 1.91 -0.91
N ASN A 152 -43.84 0.91 -1.71
CA ASN A 152 -44.28 -0.46 -1.48
C ASN A 152 -43.67 -1.04 -0.20
N VAL A 153 -42.36 -0.86 0.01
CA VAL A 153 -41.68 -1.28 1.26
C VAL A 153 -42.24 -0.53 2.47
N SER A 154 -42.60 0.74 2.34
CA SER A 154 -43.19 1.52 3.43
C SER A 154 -44.54 0.99 3.92
N LYS A 155 -45.29 0.27 3.08
CA LYS A 155 -46.59 -0.33 3.40
C LYS A 155 -46.48 -1.71 4.04
N VAL A 156 -45.33 -2.36 3.95
CA VAL A 156 -45.11 -3.66 4.59
C VAL A 156 -44.96 -3.42 6.08
N ASP A 157 -45.92 -3.89 6.87
CA ASP A 157 -45.79 -3.90 8.32
C ASP A 157 -44.74 -4.95 8.70
N SER A 158 -43.54 -4.49 9.06
CA SER A 158 -42.46 -5.32 9.57
C SER A 158 -42.21 -4.96 11.03
N LEU A 159 -42.08 -5.99 11.88
CA LEU A 159 -41.65 -5.81 13.27
C LEU A 159 -40.14 -5.59 13.38
N ASN A 160 -39.38 -5.89 12.33
CA ASN A 160 -37.94 -5.72 12.30
C ASN A 160 -37.58 -4.24 12.15
N PRO A 161 -36.58 -3.72 12.89
CA PRO A 161 -36.03 -2.42 12.60
C PRO A 161 -35.38 -2.40 11.21
N ARG A 162 -35.36 -1.21 10.61
CA ARG A 162 -34.85 -0.99 9.25
C ARG A 162 -33.53 -0.22 9.27
N ILE A 163 -32.60 -0.64 8.42
CA ILE A 163 -31.38 0.11 8.11
C ILE A 163 -31.48 0.56 6.66
N LEU A 164 -31.35 1.85 6.41
CA LEU A 164 -31.33 2.40 5.07
C LEU A 164 -29.91 2.38 4.52
N LEU A 165 -29.73 1.78 3.35
CA LEU A 165 -28.48 1.74 2.62
C LEU A 165 -28.64 2.59 1.35
N THR A 166 -27.81 3.61 1.21
CA THR A 166 -27.82 4.53 0.07
C THR A 166 -26.38 4.85 -0.34
N HIS A 167 -26.07 4.95 -1.62
CA HIS A 167 -24.72 5.37 -2.00
C HIS A 167 -24.52 6.88 -1.75
N ILE A 168 -25.41 7.72 -2.30
CA ILE A 168 -25.39 9.17 -2.09
C ILE A 168 -25.95 9.48 -0.69
N PRO A 169 -25.21 10.20 0.18
CA PRO A 169 -25.64 10.53 1.53
C PRO A 169 -26.91 11.40 1.56
N LEU A 170 -27.62 11.36 2.68
CA LEU A 170 -28.77 12.24 2.88
C LEU A 170 -28.34 13.70 3.01
N TYR A 171 -29.27 14.59 2.67
CA TYR A 171 -29.12 16.03 2.79
C TYR A 171 -28.57 16.44 4.15
N ARG A 172 -27.63 17.38 4.12
CA ARG A 172 -27.13 18.09 5.29
C ARG A 172 -26.66 19.48 4.86
N PRO A 173 -26.84 20.53 5.67
CA PRO A 173 -26.37 21.88 5.31
C PRO A 173 -24.89 21.90 4.95
N ASP A 174 -24.48 22.89 4.15
CA ASP A 174 -23.07 23.17 3.93
C ASP A 174 -22.36 23.39 5.28
N ASP A 175 -21.09 22.98 5.36
CA ASP A 175 -20.26 23.07 6.57
C ASP A 175 -20.76 22.27 7.79
N THR A 176 -21.68 21.33 7.61
CA THR A 176 -22.14 20.43 8.69
C THR A 176 -20.96 19.70 9.35
N PRO A 177 -20.82 19.76 10.70
CA PRO A 177 -19.80 18.99 11.42
C PRO A 177 -20.01 17.48 11.24
N CYS A 178 -18.95 16.76 10.85
CA CYS A 178 -19.00 15.35 10.46
C CYS A 178 -18.43 14.38 11.51
N GLY A 179 -18.33 14.83 12.75
CA GLY A 179 -17.58 14.13 13.79
C GLY A 179 -16.06 14.27 13.61
N PRO A 180 -15.27 13.62 14.49
CA PRO A 180 -13.82 13.87 14.61
C PRO A 180 -12.97 13.23 13.51
N TYR A 181 -13.54 12.38 12.67
CA TYR A 181 -12.80 11.52 11.74
C TYR A 181 -12.79 12.02 10.29
N ARG A 182 -13.50 13.11 9.99
CA ARG A 182 -13.46 13.71 8.65
C ARG A 182 -12.12 14.39 8.41
N SER A 183 -11.50 14.13 7.27
CA SER A 183 -10.25 14.79 6.86
C SER A 183 -10.47 16.01 5.96
N SER A 184 -11.56 16.01 5.19
CA SER A 184 -11.91 17.05 4.22
C SER A 184 -12.53 18.27 4.89
N SER A 185 -12.12 19.46 4.48
CA SER A 185 -12.42 20.70 5.20
C SER A 185 -13.87 21.19 5.10
N VAL A 186 -14.65 20.73 4.10
CA VAL A 186 -15.98 21.29 3.81
C VAL A 186 -16.95 20.20 3.36
N ILE A 187 -18.20 20.31 3.82
CA ILE A 187 -19.37 19.68 3.22
C ILE A 187 -20.01 20.71 2.29
N ASN A 188 -20.18 20.37 1.02
CA ASN A 188 -20.88 21.23 0.07
C ASN A 188 -21.89 20.42 -0.73
N GLN A 189 -23.09 20.98 -0.90
CA GLN A 189 -24.20 20.31 -1.57
C GLN A 189 -24.00 20.08 -3.08
N ARG A 190 -23.05 20.80 -3.71
CA ARG A 190 -22.78 20.88 -5.16
C ARG A 190 -23.67 19.99 -6.04
N ILE A 191 -24.53 20.66 -6.80
CA ILE A 191 -25.44 20.04 -7.75
C ILE A 191 -25.25 20.64 -9.15
N ALA A 192 -25.34 19.81 -10.17
CA ALA A 192 -25.31 20.24 -11.56
C ALA A 192 -26.42 19.56 -12.36
N TYR A 193 -27.09 20.33 -13.20
CA TYR A 193 -28.19 19.88 -14.03
C TYR A 193 -27.79 19.88 -15.51
N ALA A 194 -28.34 18.94 -16.27
CA ALA A 194 -28.29 18.92 -17.72
C ALA A 194 -29.37 19.86 -18.28
N THR A 195 -29.00 20.65 -19.29
CA THR A 195 -29.93 21.51 -20.04
C THR A 195 -30.39 20.82 -21.32
N PRO A 196 -31.67 20.92 -21.73
CA PRO A 196 -32.75 21.71 -21.12
C PRO A 196 -33.60 20.97 -20.07
N ASP A 197 -33.49 19.63 -19.97
CA ASP A 197 -34.43 18.78 -19.24
C ASP A 197 -34.32 18.82 -17.71
N GLN A 198 -33.40 19.63 -17.17
CA GLN A 198 -33.11 19.77 -15.73
C GLN A 198 -32.87 18.43 -15.02
N GLU A 199 -32.34 17.44 -15.73
CA GLU A 199 -31.93 16.17 -15.14
C GLU A 199 -30.63 16.32 -14.36
N ILE A 200 -30.45 15.54 -13.30
CA ILE A 200 -29.23 15.55 -12.50
C ILE A 200 -28.07 15.01 -13.34
N LYS A 201 -27.04 15.85 -13.49
CA LYS A 201 -25.73 15.49 -14.06
C LYS A 201 -24.72 15.12 -12.98
N TYR A 202 -24.84 15.74 -11.80
CA TYR A 202 -23.99 15.51 -10.64
C TYR A 202 -24.68 16.02 -9.37
N GLN A 203 -24.52 15.31 -8.25
CA GLN A 203 -24.91 15.78 -6.92
C GLN A 203 -24.06 15.12 -5.84
N ASN A 204 -23.68 15.86 -4.80
CA ASN A 204 -22.94 15.29 -3.66
C ASN A 204 -23.86 14.63 -2.61
N TYR A 205 -25.08 15.14 -2.46
CA TYR A 205 -26.04 14.72 -1.45
C TYR A 205 -27.42 14.65 -2.08
N LEU A 206 -28.31 13.84 -1.50
CA LEU A 206 -29.73 13.87 -1.86
C LEU A 206 -30.35 15.22 -1.46
N SER A 207 -31.40 15.63 -2.16
CA SER A 207 -32.13 16.85 -1.79
C SER A 207 -32.76 16.75 -0.40
N SER A 208 -32.99 17.91 0.23
CA SER A 208 -33.66 17.99 1.54
C SER A 208 -35.04 17.35 1.53
N GLU A 209 -35.81 17.55 0.45
CA GLU A 209 -37.13 16.95 0.28
C GLU A 209 -37.05 15.42 0.17
N THR A 210 -36.17 14.91 -0.71
CA THR A 210 -35.96 13.46 -0.87
C THR A 210 -35.51 12.80 0.42
N SER A 211 -34.56 13.41 1.12
CA SER A 211 -34.03 12.90 2.40
C SER A 211 -35.11 12.83 3.47
N SER A 212 -35.88 13.91 3.63
CA SER A 212 -37.00 13.96 4.57
C SER A 212 -38.07 12.92 4.25
N LYS A 213 -38.36 12.73 2.96
CA LYS A 213 -39.36 11.76 2.48
C LYS A 213 -38.90 10.32 2.68
N LEU A 214 -37.62 10.01 2.44
CA LEU A 214 -37.02 8.71 2.71
C LEU A 214 -37.11 8.36 4.20
N LEU A 215 -36.66 9.26 5.09
CA LEU A 215 -36.69 9.06 6.53
C LEU A 215 -38.12 8.81 7.03
N ARG A 216 -39.11 9.59 6.54
CA ARG A 216 -40.52 9.43 6.90
C ARG A 216 -41.14 8.12 6.42
N LEU A 217 -40.83 7.69 5.19
CA LEU A 217 -41.45 6.49 4.59
C LEU A 217 -40.80 5.20 5.10
N ILE A 218 -39.47 5.16 5.13
CA ILE A 218 -38.72 3.96 5.51
C ILE A 218 -38.69 3.78 7.03
N ARG A 219 -38.64 4.89 7.79
CA ARG A 219 -38.47 4.93 9.26
C ARG A 219 -37.26 4.10 9.73
N PRO A 220 -36.06 4.34 9.18
CA PRO A 220 -34.88 3.58 9.56
C PRO A 220 -34.40 3.96 10.97
N ILE A 221 -33.72 3.04 11.64
CA ILE A 221 -33.01 3.30 12.91
C ILE A 221 -31.55 3.72 12.67
N LEU A 222 -31.03 3.51 11.46
CA LEU A 222 -29.67 3.80 11.05
C LEU A 222 -29.63 3.99 9.53
N VAL A 223 -28.83 4.94 9.06
CA VAL A 223 -28.49 5.12 7.65
C VAL A 223 -27.00 4.86 7.44
N LEU A 224 -26.64 4.07 6.43
CA LEU A 224 -25.26 3.88 5.99
C LEU A 224 -25.11 4.38 4.55
N SER A 225 -24.14 5.25 4.33
CA SER A 225 -23.87 5.87 3.03
C SER A 225 -22.41 5.86 2.60
N GLY A 226 -22.16 6.17 1.32
CA GLY A 226 -20.82 6.21 0.71
C GLY A 226 -20.58 7.55 -0.01
N HIS A 227 -20.12 7.49 -1.26
CA HIS A 227 -19.94 8.61 -2.19
C HIS A 227 -18.86 9.65 -1.84
N ASP A 228 -18.88 10.24 -0.65
CA ASP A 228 -18.03 11.38 -0.29
C ASP A 228 -16.54 11.00 -0.08
N HIS A 229 -16.24 9.70 -0.11
CA HIS A 229 -14.91 9.09 0.11
C HIS A 229 -14.27 9.37 1.49
N ASP A 230 -14.94 10.14 2.33
CA ASP A 230 -14.50 10.53 3.66
C ASP A 230 -15.49 10.08 4.74
N GLN A 231 -15.01 9.98 5.97
CA GLN A 231 -15.84 9.57 7.09
C GLN A 231 -16.67 10.77 7.57
N CYS A 232 -17.98 10.58 7.67
CA CYS A 232 -18.86 11.58 8.26
C CYS A 232 -19.96 10.92 9.08
N THR A 233 -20.17 11.41 10.31
CA THR A 233 -21.31 11.02 11.14
C THR A 233 -22.17 12.24 11.41
N VAL A 234 -23.45 12.11 11.07
CA VAL A 234 -24.48 13.11 11.36
C VAL A 234 -25.69 12.44 11.98
N THR A 235 -26.55 13.23 12.63
CA THR A 235 -27.82 12.73 13.17
C THR A 235 -28.96 13.52 12.55
N HIS A 236 -29.92 12.82 11.97
CA HIS A 236 -31.12 13.39 11.39
C HIS A 236 -32.25 13.38 12.40
N SER A 237 -32.69 14.55 12.84
CA SER A 237 -33.87 14.64 13.72
C SER A 237 -35.15 14.47 12.92
N THR A 238 -35.96 13.48 13.30
CA THR A 238 -37.26 13.22 12.69
C THR A 238 -38.37 13.27 13.75
N PRO A 239 -39.65 13.45 13.36
CA PRO A 239 -40.76 13.37 14.31
C PRO A 239 -40.90 12.02 15.04
N LEU A 240 -40.22 10.97 14.56
CA LEU A 240 -40.24 9.62 15.14
C LEU A 240 -39.01 9.32 16.01
N GLY A 241 -38.08 10.27 16.11
CA GLY A 241 -36.80 10.13 16.80
C GLY A 241 -35.62 10.47 15.91
N ASP A 242 -34.45 10.51 16.54
CA ASP A 242 -33.19 10.78 15.87
C ASP A 242 -32.69 9.53 15.12
N VAL A 243 -32.18 9.75 13.90
CA VAL A 243 -31.64 8.70 13.05
C VAL A 243 -30.17 9.03 12.73
N PRO A 244 -29.20 8.26 13.28
CA PRO A 244 -27.80 8.43 12.91
C PRO A 244 -27.57 8.03 11.45
N GLU A 245 -26.74 8.79 10.76
CA GLU A 245 -26.18 8.43 9.47
C GLU A 245 -24.65 8.36 9.56
N HIS A 246 -24.08 7.25 9.10
CA HIS A 246 -22.64 7.14 8.86
C HIS A 246 -22.37 7.08 7.36
N THR A 247 -21.66 8.10 6.87
CA THR A 247 -21.03 8.10 5.56
C THR A 247 -19.65 7.49 5.70
N LEU A 248 -19.40 6.37 5.02
CA LEU A 248 -18.14 5.63 5.08
C LEU A 248 -17.14 6.23 4.09
N GLY A 249 -15.88 6.33 4.55
CA GLY A 249 -14.79 6.65 3.65
C GLY A 249 -14.46 5.49 2.72
N THR A 250 -13.73 5.79 1.64
CA THR A 250 -13.35 4.78 0.64
C THR A 250 -12.42 3.70 1.22
N ILE A 251 -12.42 2.51 0.62
CA ILE A 251 -11.42 1.46 0.87
C ILE A 251 -10.12 1.68 0.05
N SER A 252 -10.13 2.57 -0.93
CA SER A 252 -8.98 2.90 -1.79
C SER A 252 -8.15 4.04 -1.20
N TRP A 253 -6.84 3.99 -1.37
CA TRP A 253 -5.94 5.07 -0.94
C TRP A 253 -5.79 6.21 -1.97
N GLN A 254 -6.48 6.13 -3.12
CA GLN A 254 -6.32 7.08 -4.24
C GLN A 254 -7.54 7.96 -4.52
N GLN A 255 -8.45 8.14 -3.56
CA GLN A 255 -9.68 8.93 -3.76
C GLN A 255 -9.77 10.12 -2.79
N GLY A 256 -8.65 10.81 -2.57
CA GLY A 256 -8.61 12.07 -1.81
C GLY A 256 -8.59 11.92 -0.29
N ASN A 257 -8.89 10.74 0.26
CA ASN A 257 -8.78 10.45 1.68
C ASN A 257 -7.48 9.69 2.00
N LEU A 258 -6.70 10.20 2.96
CA LEU A 258 -5.46 9.58 3.45
C LEU A 258 -5.71 8.39 4.38
N TYR A 259 -6.92 8.26 4.92
CA TYR A 259 -7.33 7.23 5.87
C TYR A 259 -8.49 6.40 5.30
N PRO A 260 -8.20 5.44 4.40
CA PRO A 260 -9.23 4.53 3.90
C PRO A 260 -9.87 3.76 5.04
N SER A 261 -11.13 3.36 4.89
CA SER A 261 -11.88 2.72 5.97
C SER A 261 -12.90 1.71 5.49
N PHE A 262 -13.36 0.87 6.41
CA PHE A 262 -14.58 0.08 6.29
C PHE A 262 -15.33 0.12 7.62
N MET A 263 -16.56 -0.38 7.65
CA MET A 263 -17.37 -0.42 8.86
C MET A 263 -17.81 -1.84 9.17
N LEU A 264 -17.75 -2.21 10.44
CA LEU A 264 -18.40 -3.40 10.98
C LEU A 264 -19.76 -3.01 11.53
N LEU A 265 -20.75 -3.82 11.21
CA LEU A 265 -22.10 -3.70 11.76
C LEU A 265 -22.40 -4.98 12.52
N THR A 266 -22.66 -4.85 13.81
CA THR A 266 -23.05 -5.96 14.67
C THR A 266 -24.52 -5.85 15.00
N VAL A 267 -25.24 -6.95 14.81
CA VAL A 267 -26.63 -7.10 15.22
C VAL A 267 -26.66 -8.12 16.35
N THR A 268 -26.87 -7.65 17.57
CA THR A 268 -27.06 -8.50 18.74
C THR A 268 -28.54 -8.86 18.89
N GLY A 269 -28.80 -10.15 19.16
CA GLY A 269 -30.13 -10.59 19.55
C GLY A 269 -30.56 -9.93 20.86
N PRO A 270 -31.86 -9.92 21.20
CA PRO A 270 -32.33 -9.29 22.42
C PRO A 270 -31.65 -9.87 23.65
N SER A 271 -30.97 -9.02 24.42
CA SER A 271 -30.14 -9.40 25.57
C SER A 271 -30.95 -9.86 26.80
N ASN A 272 -32.23 -9.45 26.91
CA ASN A 272 -33.11 -9.72 28.04
C ASN A 272 -34.52 -10.12 27.57
N LEU A 273 -35.25 -10.91 28.37
CA LEU A 273 -36.67 -11.25 28.13
C LEU A 273 -37.60 -10.03 28.01
N THR A 274 -37.14 -8.83 28.39
CA THR A 274 -37.88 -7.57 28.32
C THR A 274 -37.60 -6.71 27.07
N SER A 275 -36.50 -6.96 26.35
CA SER A 275 -36.21 -6.25 25.10
C SER A 275 -36.65 -7.12 23.91
N THR A 276 -37.58 -6.62 23.10
CA THR A 276 -38.09 -7.35 21.94
C THR A 276 -37.40 -6.98 20.63
N LYS A 277 -36.56 -5.93 20.63
CA LYS A 277 -35.89 -5.42 19.41
C LYS A 277 -34.39 -5.76 19.42
N PRO A 278 -33.81 -6.13 18.27
CA PRO A 278 -32.37 -6.34 18.17
C PRO A 278 -31.63 -5.02 18.37
N GLU A 279 -30.46 -5.11 18.99
CA GLU A 279 -29.56 -3.97 19.17
C GLU A 279 -28.56 -3.95 18.01
N VAL A 280 -28.33 -2.75 17.46
CA VAL A 280 -27.47 -2.52 16.30
C VAL A 280 -26.35 -1.59 16.71
N SER A 281 -25.11 -2.02 16.51
CA SER A 281 -23.91 -1.23 16.80
C SER A 281 -22.98 -1.18 15.60
N THR A 282 -22.37 -0.03 15.37
CA THR A 282 -21.41 0.21 14.29
C THR A 282 -20.00 0.41 14.85
N GLN A 283 -18.99 -0.06 14.13
CA GLN A 283 -17.59 0.19 14.43
C GLN A 283 -16.83 0.56 13.16
N LEU A 284 -16.38 1.81 13.09
CA LEU A 284 -15.52 2.31 12.02
C LEU A 284 -14.09 1.76 12.18
N CYS A 285 -13.57 1.15 11.12
CA CYS A 285 -12.24 0.57 11.08
C CYS A 285 -11.40 1.25 10.00
N PHE A 286 -10.28 1.85 10.37
CA PHE A 286 -9.35 2.46 9.41
C PHE A 286 -8.33 1.45 8.91
N LEU A 287 -7.91 1.65 7.67
CA LEU A 287 -6.86 0.91 7.00
C LEU A 287 -5.56 1.72 7.00
N PRO A 288 -4.40 1.08 6.74
CA PRO A 288 -3.11 1.77 6.76
C PRO A 288 -3.04 2.92 5.73
N MET A 289 -2.45 4.05 6.15
CA MET A 289 -2.21 5.20 5.27
C MET A 289 -1.07 4.89 4.29
N GLN A 290 -1.43 4.51 3.06
CA GLN A 290 -0.46 4.02 2.07
C GLN A 290 0.61 5.03 1.69
N THR A 291 0.26 6.33 1.65
CA THR A 291 1.22 7.41 1.34
C THR A 291 2.30 7.54 2.40
N HIS A 292 1.95 7.43 3.69
CA HIS A 292 2.91 7.42 4.80
C HIS A 292 3.87 6.25 4.67
N ILE A 293 3.35 5.05 4.38
CA ILE A 293 4.16 3.84 4.14
C ILE A 293 5.18 4.08 3.01
N TYR A 294 4.77 4.69 1.89
CA TYR A 294 5.68 5.00 0.79
C TYR A 294 6.72 6.05 1.14
N VAL A 295 6.33 7.12 1.84
CA VAL A 295 7.28 8.15 2.31
C VAL A 295 8.35 7.51 3.20
N TRP A 296 7.95 6.64 4.13
CA TRP A 296 8.90 5.92 4.98
C TRP A 296 9.83 5.00 4.21
N TYR A 297 9.33 4.22 3.25
CA TYR A 297 10.20 3.40 2.40
C TYR A 297 11.18 4.24 1.60
N LEU A 298 10.75 5.38 1.07
CA LEU A 298 11.64 6.31 0.36
C LEU A 298 12.71 6.88 1.31
N SER A 299 12.33 7.28 2.53
CA SER A 299 13.27 7.76 3.54
C SER A 299 14.31 6.69 3.89
N GLN A 300 13.90 5.45 4.14
CA GLN A 300 14.81 4.33 4.43
C GLN A 300 15.74 4.01 3.26
N PHE A 301 15.23 4.09 2.03
CA PHE A 301 16.04 3.93 0.82
C PHE A 301 17.11 5.03 0.71
N VAL A 302 16.75 6.30 0.93
CA VAL A 302 17.70 7.42 0.92
C VAL A 302 18.74 7.27 2.02
N VAL A 303 18.34 6.94 3.24
CA VAL A 303 19.28 6.67 4.35
C VAL A 303 20.23 5.54 3.99
N THR A 304 19.72 4.47 3.37
CA THR A 304 20.55 3.34 2.91
C THR A 304 21.58 3.77 1.88
N LEU A 305 21.20 4.60 0.90
CA LEU A 305 22.15 5.15 -0.09
C LEU A 305 23.20 6.04 0.57
N LEU A 306 22.81 6.91 1.49
CA LEU A 306 23.74 7.77 2.22
C LEU A 306 24.72 6.93 3.05
N LEU A 307 24.23 5.91 3.75
CA LEU A 307 25.09 4.97 4.47
C LEU A 307 26.04 4.27 3.53
N LEU A 308 25.62 3.78 2.36
CA LEU A 308 26.52 3.14 1.39
C LEU A 308 27.63 4.07 0.88
N VAL A 309 27.32 5.35 0.68
CA VAL A 309 28.29 6.36 0.20
C VAL A 309 29.23 6.81 1.30
N ILE A 310 28.72 7.01 2.52
CA ILE A 310 29.48 7.51 3.68
C ILE A 310 30.20 6.37 4.41
N TRP A 311 29.78 5.12 4.21
CA TRP A 311 30.37 3.96 4.88
C TRP A 311 31.86 3.93 4.56
N PRO A 312 32.74 4.02 5.58
CA PRO A 312 34.16 4.08 5.35
C PRO A 312 34.60 2.85 4.56
N THR A 313 35.07 3.08 3.33
CA THR A 313 35.75 2.04 2.54
C THR A 313 36.97 1.49 3.29
N ASN A 314 37.48 2.28 4.24
CA ASN A 314 38.47 1.91 5.26
C ASN A 314 37.73 1.61 6.57
N GLY A 315 37.11 0.42 6.67
CA GLY A 315 36.25 0.03 7.80
C GLY A 315 36.85 0.38 9.16
N PHE A 316 36.02 0.85 10.10
CA PHE A 316 36.31 1.20 11.51
C PHE A 316 37.80 1.32 11.91
N GLY A 317 38.58 2.15 11.20
CA GLY A 317 39.99 2.42 11.54
C GLY A 317 40.17 3.16 12.88
N CYS A 318 39.07 3.43 13.59
CA CYS A 318 39.09 4.00 14.92
C CYS A 318 39.44 2.96 16.00
N TRP A 319 39.20 1.67 15.78
CA TRP A 319 39.59 0.61 16.73
C TRP A 319 41.08 0.24 16.66
N ASP A 320 41.74 0.45 15.52
CA ASP A 320 43.20 0.24 15.41
C ASP A 320 44.02 1.30 16.15
N ARG A 321 43.46 2.51 16.37
CA ARG A 321 44.10 3.51 17.25
C ARG A 321 43.96 3.14 18.73
N PHE A 322 42.89 2.46 19.12
CA PHE A 322 42.68 2.05 20.52
C PHE A 322 43.53 0.84 20.90
N SER A 323 43.81 -0.06 19.95
CA SER A 323 44.71 -1.22 20.16
C SER A 323 46.19 -0.81 20.23
N GLN A 324 46.63 0.22 19.49
CA GLN A 324 47.98 0.80 19.64
C GLN A 324 48.19 1.52 20.98
N CYS A 325 47.13 2.09 21.57
CA CYS A 325 47.22 2.73 22.89
C CYS A 325 47.40 1.69 24.03
N LYS A 326 46.86 0.47 23.89
CA LYS A 326 47.07 -0.61 24.87
C LYS A 326 48.46 -1.26 24.80
N SER A 327 49.08 -1.37 23.62
CA SER A 327 50.43 -1.95 23.53
C SER A 327 51.52 -1.04 24.09
N SER A 328 51.32 0.29 24.05
CA SER A 328 52.30 1.24 24.60
C SER A 328 52.32 1.30 26.14
N VAL A 329 51.23 0.93 26.82
CA VAL A 329 51.18 0.94 28.30
C VAL A 329 51.70 -0.37 28.91
N THR A 330 51.82 -1.44 28.12
CA THR A 330 52.17 -2.78 28.65
C THR A 330 53.69 -3.08 28.59
N MET A 331 54.52 -2.23 27.97
CA MET A 331 55.98 -2.45 27.83
C MET A 331 56.85 -1.67 28.84
N HIS A 332 56.31 -1.32 30.02
CA HIS A 332 57.09 -0.73 31.12
C HIS A 332 56.92 -1.49 32.45
N LEU A 333 56.84 -2.83 32.40
CA LEU A 333 56.97 -3.66 33.61
C LEU A 333 58.08 -4.70 33.43
N VAL A 334 59.23 -4.30 33.98
CA VAL A 334 60.41 -5.07 34.41
C VAL A 334 60.15 -6.58 34.56
N LYS A 335 60.85 -7.40 33.76
CA LYS A 335 61.17 -8.78 34.16
C LYS A 335 62.66 -8.88 34.48
N LYS A 336 62.91 -8.94 35.80
CA LYS A 336 64.16 -9.29 36.45
C LYS A 336 64.54 -10.72 36.07
N ALA A 337 65.82 -10.92 35.74
CA ALA A 337 66.39 -12.21 35.37
C ALA A 337 66.47 -13.19 36.56
N SER A 338 66.29 -14.48 36.27
CA SER A 338 66.74 -15.58 37.14
C SER A 338 67.06 -16.83 36.31
N THR A 339 68.34 -17.22 36.31
CA THR A 339 68.86 -18.55 35.92
C THR A 339 68.96 -19.45 37.17
N PRO A 340 68.80 -20.78 37.04
CA PRO A 340 69.96 -21.72 37.01
C PRO A 340 69.76 -22.92 36.02
N VAL A 341 70.74 -23.31 35.18
CA VAL A 341 71.85 -24.30 35.33
C VAL A 341 71.45 -25.78 35.02
N PRO A 342 72.33 -26.59 34.37
CA PRO A 342 71.99 -27.48 33.25
C PRO A 342 72.04 -28.99 33.57
N VAL A 343 71.55 -29.81 32.63
CA VAL A 343 71.77 -31.27 32.60
C VAL A 343 72.43 -31.69 31.28
N THR A 344 73.53 -32.40 31.46
CA THR A 344 74.52 -32.94 30.52
C THR A 344 73.98 -34.09 29.68
N LYS A 345 74.37 -34.18 28.40
CA LYS A 345 74.78 -35.44 27.76
C LYS A 345 75.94 -35.18 26.79
N THR A 346 77.00 -35.95 27.00
CA THR A 346 78.25 -36.07 26.24
C THR A 346 78.09 -36.99 25.04
N ASP A 347 78.79 -36.69 23.93
CA ASP A 347 79.76 -37.57 23.25
C ASP A 347 80.45 -36.75 22.13
N ALA A 348 81.73 -36.39 22.31
CA ALA A 348 82.92 -37.01 21.70
C ALA A 348 82.99 -36.76 20.18
N GLY A 349 83.70 -35.72 19.71
CA GLY A 349 85.12 -35.77 19.30
C GLY A 349 85.19 -36.00 17.76
N SER A 350 85.94 -35.31 16.90
CA SER A 350 87.27 -34.74 17.04
C SER A 350 87.59 -33.82 15.85
N THR A 351 88.23 -32.68 16.17
CA THR A 351 89.32 -31.98 15.46
C THR A 351 89.14 -31.42 14.04
N GLY A 352 89.28 -30.09 13.96
CA GLY A 352 89.75 -29.36 12.78
C GLY A 352 89.96 -27.86 13.09
N ARG A 353 91.17 -27.51 13.56
CA ARG A 353 91.74 -26.13 13.61
C ARG A 353 91.42 -25.36 12.32
N GLY A 354 91.25 -24.04 12.25
CA GLY A 354 91.48 -22.94 13.18
C GLY A 354 91.70 -21.65 12.36
N ASN A 355 91.24 -20.52 12.91
CA ASN A 355 91.71 -19.13 12.75
C ASN A 355 91.53 -18.39 11.39
N VAL A 356 90.73 -17.29 11.36
CA VAL A 356 91.12 -15.85 11.56
C VAL A 356 91.81 -15.32 10.28
N THR A 357 91.41 -14.27 9.56
CA THR A 357 91.09 -12.84 9.86
C THR A 357 90.57 -12.22 8.54
N LEU A 358 89.47 -11.45 8.51
CA LEU A 358 89.35 -9.98 8.49
C LEU A 358 90.08 -9.16 7.38
N ARG A 359 89.23 -8.38 6.67
CA ARG A 359 89.44 -7.04 6.04
C ARG A 359 90.35 -6.97 4.80
N ALA A 360 90.21 -6.04 3.85
CA ALA A 360 89.41 -4.81 3.68
C ALA A 360 89.21 -4.58 2.15
N ALA A 361 88.15 -3.93 1.68
CA ALA A 361 88.10 -2.49 1.34
C ALA A 361 89.26 -2.06 0.40
N ALA A 362 89.09 -1.29 -0.68
CA ALA A 362 88.06 -0.37 -1.09
C ALA A 362 88.36 0.13 -2.53
N LYS A 363 87.37 0.82 -3.11
CA LYS A 363 87.48 1.98 -4.03
C LYS A 363 87.96 1.69 -5.47
N LYS A 364 87.11 1.89 -6.48
CA LYS A 364 86.52 3.14 -7.02
C LYS A 364 87.54 3.91 -7.87
N HIS A 365 87.25 4.07 -9.16
CA HIS A 365 87.21 5.35 -9.90
C HIS A 365 87.08 5.07 -11.43
N THR A 366 85.99 5.50 -12.07
CA THR A 366 85.86 6.59 -13.10
C THR A 366 86.58 6.30 -14.43
N SER A 367 86.11 6.68 -15.63
CA SER A 367 84.91 7.35 -16.17
C SER A 367 85.16 7.61 -17.68
N GLN A 368 84.08 7.89 -18.44
CA GLN A 368 84.04 8.51 -19.80
C GLN A 368 84.49 7.56 -20.93
N GLY A 369 83.69 7.20 -21.97
CA GLY A 369 82.79 7.97 -22.86
C GLY A 369 83.58 8.45 -24.10
N PRO A 370 83.02 8.73 -25.30
CA PRO A 370 81.76 8.32 -25.96
C PRO A 370 82.00 7.85 -27.44
N GLU A 371 80.94 7.57 -28.21
CA GLU A 371 80.69 8.04 -29.61
C GLU A 371 79.71 7.15 -30.43
N GLU A 372 78.69 7.84 -30.97
CA GLU A 372 78.04 7.78 -32.30
C GLU A 372 78.56 6.76 -33.35
N SER A 373 77.80 6.16 -34.27
CA SER A 373 76.75 6.69 -35.17
C SER A 373 76.18 5.58 -36.10
N ALA A 374 75.10 5.94 -36.83
CA ALA A 374 74.67 5.47 -38.16
C ALA A 374 73.93 4.11 -38.29
N ILE A 375 72.60 4.10 -38.51
CA ILE A 375 71.83 4.16 -39.79
C ILE A 375 71.84 2.82 -40.57
N LEU A 376 70.67 2.16 -40.72
CA LEU A 376 69.94 1.98 -41.99
C LEU A 376 68.86 0.87 -41.94
N ASN A 377 67.63 1.24 -42.34
CA ASN A 377 66.48 0.52 -42.90
C ASN A 377 66.54 -1.00 -43.15
N ARG A 378 65.42 -1.73 -42.90
CA ARG A 378 64.45 -2.18 -43.95
C ARG A 378 63.34 -3.11 -43.40
N SER A 379 62.11 -2.59 -43.48
CA SER A 379 60.82 -3.19 -43.85
C SER A 379 60.64 -4.72 -44.10
N LEU A 380 59.61 -5.25 -43.43
CA LEU A 380 58.53 -6.19 -43.84
C LEU A 380 58.72 -7.72 -43.95
N ASN A 381 57.83 -8.38 -43.16
CA ASN A 381 57.05 -9.62 -43.39
C ASN A 381 57.68 -11.01 -43.19
N ALA A 382 57.25 -11.68 -42.11
CA ALA A 382 56.71 -13.05 -42.17
C ALA A 382 55.90 -13.37 -40.90
N LYS A 383 54.65 -13.83 -41.10
CA LYS A 383 53.75 -14.38 -40.07
C LYS A 383 54.31 -15.66 -39.47
N SER A 384 54.11 -15.85 -38.17
CA SER A 384 53.90 -17.17 -37.55
C SER A 384 53.18 -16.97 -36.22
N ASP A 385 51.94 -17.43 -36.16
CA ASP A 385 51.14 -17.57 -34.94
C ASP A 385 51.78 -18.62 -34.03
N GLN A 386 51.98 -18.30 -32.76
CA GLN A 386 51.74 -19.25 -31.68
C GLN A 386 51.73 -18.58 -30.29
N THR A 387 50.66 -18.90 -29.56
CA THR A 387 50.55 -19.03 -28.11
C THR A 387 50.32 -17.78 -27.25
N GLY A 388 49.05 -17.69 -26.84
CA GLY A 388 48.48 -16.95 -25.71
C GLY A 388 49.41 -16.50 -24.60
N LYS A 389 49.40 -15.19 -24.36
CA LYS A 389 49.74 -14.62 -23.06
C LYS A 389 48.46 -14.32 -22.29
N SER A 390 48.06 -15.28 -21.47
CA SER A 390 47.17 -15.06 -20.33
C SER A 390 47.72 -13.88 -19.51
N THR A 391 46.95 -12.81 -19.41
CA THR A 391 47.19 -11.70 -18.50
C THR A 391 47.07 -12.22 -17.07
N ARG A 392 48.18 -12.73 -16.52
CA ARG A 392 48.29 -13.11 -15.11
C ARG A 392 48.05 -11.85 -14.27
N LEU A 393 46.82 -11.69 -13.77
CA LEU A 393 46.52 -10.73 -12.73
C LEU A 393 47.48 -11.02 -11.57
N SER A 394 48.36 -10.07 -11.24
CA SER A 394 49.22 -10.16 -10.07
C SER A 394 48.38 -10.59 -8.85
N LYS A 395 48.83 -11.61 -8.10
CA LYS A 395 48.15 -12.12 -6.90
C LYS A 395 47.75 -10.98 -5.93
N SER A 396 48.50 -9.89 -5.93
CA SER A 396 48.21 -8.66 -5.17
C SER A 396 46.96 -7.92 -5.65
N LYS A 397 46.75 -7.78 -6.97
CA LYS A 397 45.56 -7.13 -7.53
C LYS A 397 44.29 -7.98 -7.32
N ALA A 398 44.41 -9.30 -7.46
CA ALA A 398 43.31 -10.23 -7.18
C ALA A 398 42.89 -10.19 -5.71
N TRP A 399 43.86 -10.12 -4.78
CA TRP A 399 43.59 -10.03 -3.34
C TRP A 399 42.93 -8.71 -2.95
N ILE A 400 43.36 -7.58 -3.54
CA ILE A 400 42.71 -6.27 -3.34
C ILE A 400 41.25 -6.28 -3.84
N LEU A 401 40.99 -6.92 -4.98
CA LEU A 401 39.63 -7.08 -5.52
C LEU A 401 38.75 -7.94 -4.60
N ILE A 402 39.27 -9.07 -4.10
CA ILE A 402 38.57 -9.95 -3.16
C ILE A 402 38.27 -9.19 -1.86
N GLN A 403 39.20 -8.40 -1.33
CA GLN A 403 38.98 -7.60 -0.12
C GLN A 403 37.97 -6.47 -0.32
N ARG A 404 37.90 -5.88 -1.51
CA ARG A 404 36.87 -4.88 -1.85
C ARG A 404 35.50 -5.55 -1.97
N LEU A 405 35.43 -6.71 -2.61
CA LEU A 405 34.19 -7.49 -2.73
C LEU A 405 33.67 -7.92 -1.34
N LEU A 406 34.54 -8.44 -0.47
CA LEU A 406 34.18 -8.83 0.89
C LEU A 406 33.72 -7.63 1.74
N ARG A 407 34.30 -6.44 1.53
CA ARG A 407 33.83 -5.20 2.18
C ARG A 407 32.44 -4.80 1.72
N VAL A 408 32.20 -4.80 0.40
CA VAL A 408 30.88 -4.51 -0.18
C VAL A 408 29.84 -5.53 0.32
N VAL A 409 30.16 -6.82 0.30
CA VAL A 409 29.27 -7.88 0.81
C VAL A 409 28.98 -7.67 2.29
N ARG A 410 29.97 -7.35 3.14
CA ARG A 410 29.74 -7.05 4.55
C ARG A 410 28.84 -5.83 4.76
N SER A 411 29.06 -4.74 4.03
CA SER A 411 28.21 -3.55 4.10
C SER A 411 26.78 -3.86 3.66
N VAL A 412 26.60 -4.61 2.56
CA VAL A 412 25.30 -5.06 2.07
C VAL A 412 24.61 -5.98 3.09
N VAL A 413 25.34 -6.89 3.74
CA VAL A 413 24.79 -7.78 4.77
C VAL A 413 24.38 -6.99 6.02
N VAL A 414 25.15 -6.00 6.47
CA VAL A 414 24.77 -5.14 7.60
C VAL A 414 23.56 -4.28 7.25
N ILE A 415 23.54 -3.70 6.06
CA ILE A 415 22.41 -2.91 5.56
C ILE A 415 21.16 -3.78 5.43
N ALA A 416 21.27 -4.99 4.90
CA ALA A 416 20.18 -5.94 4.84
C ALA A 416 19.75 -6.39 6.25
N ALA A 417 20.69 -6.62 7.17
CA ALA A 417 20.41 -7.03 8.54
C ALA A 417 19.76 -5.93 9.39
N VAL A 418 19.89 -4.65 9.01
CA VAL A 418 19.18 -3.53 9.67
C VAL A 418 17.86 -3.22 8.95
N ASN A 419 17.88 -3.15 7.62
CA ASN A 419 16.69 -2.84 6.85
C ASN A 419 15.68 -3.97 6.83
N VAL A 420 16.07 -5.25 6.79
CA VAL A 420 15.11 -6.38 6.74
C VAL A 420 14.32 -6.51 8.05
N PRO A 421 14.92 -6.42 9.26
CA PRO A 421 14.15 -6.39 10.49
C PRO A 421 13.31 -5.12 10.66
N LEU A 422 13.77 -3.94 10.21
CA LEU A 422 12.92 -2.74 10.17
C LEU A 422 11.76 -2.91 9.19
N TYR A 423 12.01 -3.49 8.02
CA TYR A 423 11.01 -3.81 7.01
C TYR A 423 9.96 -4.78 7.55
N MET A 424 10.39 -5.84 8.25
CA MET A 424 9.50 -6.80 8.90
C MET A 424 8.77 -6.17 10.10
N MET A 425 9.48 -5.49 10.99
CA MET A 425 8.89 -4.87 12.18
C MET A 425 7.86 -3.79 11.81
N LEU A 426 8.03 -3.07 10.70
CA LEU A 426 7.08 -2.06 10.22
C LEU A 426 5.93 -2.67 9.39
N LEU A 427 6.20 -3.72 8.60
CA LEU A 427 5.14 -4.53 7.99
C LEU A 427 4.21 -5.15 9.03
N PHE A 428 4.68 -5.40 10.25
CA PHE A 428 3.88 -5.95 11.33
C PHE A 428 3.39 -4.90 12.35
N LYS A 429 4.12 -3.80 12.61
CA LYS A 429 3.71 -2.80 13.61
C LYS A 429 2.45 -2.05 13.21
N ASP A 430 2.27 -1.73 11.93
CA ASP A 430 1.03 -1.13 11.42
C ASP A 430 -0.15 -2.13 11.38
N TRP A 431 0.09 -3.40 11.75
CA TRP A 431 -0.88 -4.49 11.73
C TRP A 431 -1.15 -5.11 13.11
N VAL A 432 -0.28 -4.88 14.11
CA VAL A 432 -0.34 -5.54 15.43
C VAL A 432 -0.84 -4.60 16.53
N ASP A 433 -0.76 -3.28 16.35
CA ASP A 433 -1.30 -2.32 17.34
C ASP A 433 -2.73 -1.86 16.98
N ARG A 434 -3.70 -2.78 16.80
CA ARG A 434 -5.17 -2.52 16.88
C ARG A 434 -5.97 -3.75 17.28
#